data_AF-A0AAV0YHP6-F1
#
_entry.id   AF-A0AAV0YHP6-F1
#
_cell.length_a   1.000
_cell.length_b   1.000
_cell.length_c   1.000
_cell.angle_alpha   90.00
_cell.angle_beta   90.00
_cell.angle_gamma   90.00
#
_symmetry.space_group_name_H-M   'P 1'
#
loop_
_entity.id
_entity.type
_entity.pdbx_description
1 polymer ?
#
loop_
_entity_poly.entity_id
_entity_poly.type
_entity_poly.pdbx_seq_one_letter_code
_entity_poly.pdbx_strand_id
1 'polypeptide(L)'
;MSSAPITHIIEIDVGVDLSNALFELAQHRGRSISVLNGRGMVEKVTLRQATGRIVTHQGKFSIISISGTIIPSSTLESAGELEVNLSTPAFEVIRGIVISPLVASSPLILTVVSSPITAV
;
A
#
# COMPACT_ATOMS: atom_id res chain seq x y z
N MET A 1 -26.67 5.66 12.03
CA MET A 1 -25.63 5.24 13.00
C MET A 1 -24.28 5.58 12.38
N SER A 2 -23.57 6.59 12.89
CA SER A 2 -22.21 6.90 12.42
C SER A 2 -21.29 5.76 12.84
N SER A 3 -20.75 5.00 11.89
CA SER A 3 -19.82 3.93 12.20
C SER A 3 -18.44 4.55 12.48
N ALA A 4 -17.91 4.34 13.68
CA ALA A 4 -16.60 4.84 14.06
C ALA A 4 -15.47 4.23 13.19
N PRO A 5 -14.34 4.95 12.99
CA PRO A 5 -13.15 4.38 12.39
C PRO A 5 -12.58 3.28 13.30
N ILE A 6 -12.04 2.21 12.70
CA ILE A 6 -11.48 1.09 13.46
C ILE A 6 -10.07 0.77 12.98
N THR A 7 -9.12 0.85 13.90
CA THR A 7 -7.72 0.51 13.67
C THR A 7 -7.50 -0.98 13.85
N HIS A 8 -6.82 -1.61 12.90
CA HIS A 8 -6.41 -3.01 12.99
C HIS A 8 -5.03 -3.21 12.40
N ILE A 9 -4.38 -4.30 12.82
CA ILE A 9 -3.17 -4.80 12.20
C ILE A 9 -3.59 -5.84 11.16
N ILE A 10 -3.01 -5.75 9.97
CA ILE A 10 -3.15 -6.78 8.93
C ILE A 10 -1.78 -7.32 8.56
N GLU A 11 -1.76 -8.59 8.20
CA GLU A 11 -0.60 -9.30 7.69
C GLU A 11 -0.82 -9.64 6.22
N ILE A 12 0.20 -9.45 5.40
CA ILE A 12 0.20 -9.76 3.97
C ILE A 12 1.28 -10.77 3.70
N ASP A 13 0.87 -11.91 3.17
CA ASP A 13 1.76 -13.05 2.92
C ASP A 13 2.77 -12.78 1.80
N VAL A 14 3.82 -13.59 1.78
CA VAL A 14 4.85 -13.59 0.73
C VAL A 14 4.21 -13.86 -0.64
N GLY A 15 4.64 -13.12 -1.66
CA GLY A 15 4.15 -13.23 -3.03
C GLY A 15 2.85 -12.48 -3.30
N VAL A 16 2.19 -11.93 -2.27
CA VAL A 16 0.95 -11.15 -2.44
C VAL A 16 1.27 -9.72 -2.85
N ASP A 17 0.53 -9.19 -3.82
CA ASP A 17 0.54 -7.76 -4.15
C ASP A 17 -0.24 -6.99 -3.09
N LEU A 18 0.49 -6.20 -2.29
CA LEU A 18 -0.10 -5.41 -1.22
C LEU A 18 -1.18 -4.44 -1.72
N SER A 19 -0.95 -3.79 -2.86
CA SER A 19 -1.91 -2.82 -3.40
C SER A 19 -3.23 -3.48 -3.76
N ASN A 20 -3.16 -4.65 -4.39
CA ASN A 20 -4.35 -5.42 -4.74
C ASN A 20 -5.07 -5.97 -3.49
N ALA A 21 -4.33 -6.49 -2.51
CA ALA A 21 -4.92 -7.01 -1.27
C ALA A 21 -5.67 -5.93 -0.48
N LEU A 22 -5.11 -4.73 -0.37
CA LEU A 22 -5.78 -3.60 0.28
C LEU A 22 -7.01 -3.13 -0.49
N PHE A 23 -6.96 -3.16 -1.83
CA PHE A 23 -8.10 -2.83 -2.69
C PHE A 23 -9.24 -3.84 -2.51
N GLU A 24 -8.95 -5.14 -2.56
CA GLU A 24 -9.93 -6.19 -2.28
C GLU A 24 -10.52 -6.06 -0.86
N LEU A 25 -9.69 -5.74 0.13
CA LEU A 25 -10.14 -5.49 1.50
C LEU A 25 -11.10 -4.30 1.60
N ALA A 26 -10.78 -3.19 0.92
CA ALA A 26 -11.64 -2.01 0.86
C ALA A 26 -12.98 -2.34 0.19
N GLN A 27 -12.93 -2.98 -0.99
CA GLN A 27 -14.09 -3.42 -1.76
C GLN A 27 -15.01 -4.33 -0.93
N HIS A 28 -14.43 -5.36 -0.32
CA HIS A 28 -15.17 -6.33 0.49
C HIS A 28 -15.83 -5.68 1.71
N ARG A 29 -15.16 -4.72 2.37
CA ARG A 29 -15.71 -4.03 3.54
C ARG A 29 -16.64 -2.87 3.19
N GLY A 30 -16.66 -2.40 1.94
CA GLY A 30 -17.37 -1.18 1.55
C GLY A 30 -16.87 0.05 2.33
N ARG A 31 -15.57 0.07 2.68
CA ARG A 31 -14.96 1.07 3.56
C ARG A 31 -13.61 1.51 3.02
N SER A 32 -13.21 2.74 3.31
CA SER A 32 -11.84 3.18 3.04
C SER A 32 -10.86 2.47 3.98
N ILE A 33 -9.66 2.21 3.48
CA ILE A 33 -8.55 1.61 4.21
C ILE A 33 -7.36 2.58 4.12
N SER A 34 -7.05 3.23 5.24
CA SER A 34 -5.90 4.12 5.36
C SER A 34 -4.73 3.37 6.00
N VAL A 35 -3.61 3.29 5.30
CA VAL A 35 -2.36 2.73 5.82
C VAL A 35 -1.65 3.81 6.62
N LEU A 36 -1.47 3.58 7.92
CA LEU A 36 -0.76 4.50 8.81
C LEU A 36 0.75 4.26 8.80
N ASN A 37 1.12 2.98 8.82
CA ASN A 37 2.49 2.53 8.74
C ASN A 37 2.53 1.07 8.28
N GLY A 38 3.72 0.61 7.92
CA GLY A 38 3.96 -0.77 7.54
C GLY A 38 5.42 -1.13 7.59
N ARG A 39 5.68 -2.41 7.81
CA ARG A 39 7.04 -2.99 7.83
C ARG A 39 7.08 -4.31 7.09
N GLY A 40 8.28 -4.65 6.65
CA GLY A 40 8.58 -5.86 5.89
C GLY A 40 9.39 -5.52 4.64
N MET A 41 9.57 -6.50 3.79
CA MET A 41 10.33 -6.40 2.55
C MET A 41 9.47 -6.74 1.33
N VAL A 42 9.78 -6.09 0.22
CA VAL A 42 9.13 -6.29 -1.09
C VAL A 42 10.15 -6.75 -2.13
N GLU A 43 9.71 -7.44 -3.18
CA GLU A 43 10.59 -7.95 -4.25
C GLU A 43 10.36 -7.33 -5.64
N LYS A 44 9.16 -6.80 -5.87
CA LYS A 44 8.79 -6.18 -7.14
C LYS A 44 7.87 -5.01 -6.86
N VAL A 45 8.28 -3.83 -7.30
CA VAL A 45 7.54 -2.61 -7.08
C VAL A 45 7.52 -1.73 -8.33
N THR A 46 6.34 -1.24 -8.72
CA THR A 46 6.22 -0.19 -9.74
C THR A 46 5.87 1.13 -9.09
N LEU A 47 6.76 2.12 -9.25
CA LEU A 47 6.62 3.43 -8.66
C LEU A 47 6.53 4.52 -9.73
N ARG A 48 5.63 5.48 -9.50
CA ARG A 48 5.67 6.79 -10.11
C ARG A 48 6.53 7.71 -9.24
N GLN A 49 7.70 8.07 -9.75
CA GLN A 49 8.65 8.95 -9.07
C GLN A 49 8.22 10.42 -9.18
N ALA A 50 8.81 11.29 -8.34
CA ALA A 50 8.52 12.73 -8.35
C ALA A 50 8.78 13.41 -9.72
N THR A 51 9.63 12.82 -10.55
CA THR A 51 9.89 13.26 -11.93
C THR A 51 8.76 12.91 -12.91
N GLY A 52 7.70 12.25 -12.45
CA GLY A 52 6.62 11.70 -13.28
C GLY A 52 6.96 10.39 -13.97
N ARG A 53 8.21 9.91 -13.86
CA ARG A 53 8.63 8.64 -14.47
C ARG A 53 8.01 7.46 -13.72
N ILE A 54 7.46 6.52 -14.48
CA ILE A 54 7.02 5.21 -13.96
C ILE A 54 8.17 4.24 -14.14
N VAL A 55 8.62 3.63 -13.04
CA VAL A 55 9.76 2.71 -13.01
C VAL A 55 9.39 1.46 -12.22
N THR A 56 9.68 0.29 -12.79
CA THR A 56 9.57 -0.99 -12.09
C THR A 56 10.93 -1.38 -11.54
N HIS A 57 11.02 -1.56 -10.22
CA HIS A 57 12.20 -2.05 -9.53
C HIS A 57 11.97 -3.51 -9.13
N GLN A 58 12.97 -4.37 -9.39
CA GLN A 58 12.98 -5.77 -8.99
C GLN A 58 14.22 -6.05 -8.14
N GLY A 59 14.05 -6.83 -7.08
CA GLY A 59 15.07 -7.05 -6.06
C GLY A 59 14.47 -6.89 -4.66
N LYS A 60 15.22 -7.21 -3.60
CA LYS A 60 14.70 -7.14 -2.24
C LYS A 60 14.86 -5.73 -1.66
N PHE A 61 13.76 -5.10 -1.29
CA PHE A 61 13.75 -3.75 -0.72
C PHE A 61 13.03 -3.75 0.63
N SER A 62 13.61 -3.09 1.63
CA SER A 62 12.98 -2.94 2.95
C SER A 62 12.06 -1.72 2.94
N ILE A 63 10.84 -1.87 3.47
CA ILE A 63 9.93 -0.74 3.68
C ILE A 63 10.47 0.12 4.82
N ILE A 64 10.84 1.36 4.52
CA ILE A 64 11.17 2.38 5.53
C ILE A 64 9.87 3.02 6.02
N SER A 65 9.00 3.38 5.10
CA SER A 65 7.67 3.91 5.41
C SER A 65 6.70 3.62 4.28
N ILE A 66 5.43 3.50 4.64
CA ILE A 66 4.32 3.38 3.70
C ILE A 66 3.10 4.08 4.29
N SER A 67 2.42 4.85 3.46
CA SER A 67 1.20 5.56 3.85
C SER A 67 0.33 5.82 2.65
N GLY A 68 -0.97 5.95 2.86
CA GLY A 68 -1.91 6.27 1.81
C GLY A 68 -3.29 5.74 2.14
N THR A 69 -4.25 6.02 1.26
CA THR A 69 -5.63 5.58 1.46
C THR A 69 -6.15 4.96 0.20
N ILE A 70 -6.78 3.79 0.36
CA ILE A 70 -7.49 3.09 -0.69
C ILE A 70 -8.98 3.13 -0.35
N ILE A 71 -9.79 3.58 -1.30
CA ILE A 71 -11.24 3.63 -1.23
C ILE A 71 -11.85 2.58 -2.18
N PRO A 72 -13.03 2.05 -1.86
CA PRO A 72 -13.77 1.20 -2.79
C PRO A 72 -14.01 1.94 -4.11
N SER A 73 -13.69 1.30 -5.23
CA SER A 73 -13.70 1.88 -6.57
C SER A 73 -13.82 0.78 -7.63
N SER A 74 -14.11 1.15 -8.87
CA SER A 74 -14.21 0.20 -9.99
C SER A 74 -12.87 -0.39 -10.42
N THR A 75 -11.76 0.35 -10.21
CA THR A 75 -10.41 -0.05 -10.62
C THR A 75 -9.40 0.32 -9.54
N LEU A 76 -8.27 -0.40 -9.48
CA LEU A 76 -7.19 -0.09 -8.53
C LEU A 76 -6.60 1.31 -8.78
N GLU A 77 -6.47 1.73 -10.04
CA GLU A 77 -5.94 3.04 -10.41
C GLU A 77 -6.80 4.21 -9.89
N SER A 78 -8.11 3.99 -9.76
CA SER A 78 -9.05 4.99 -9.22
C SER A 78 -9.27 4.85 -7.70
N ALA A 79 -8.76 3.78 -7.10
CA ALA A 79 -8.98 3.48 -5.69
C ALA A 79 -8.15 4.36 -4.75
N GLY A 80 -7.14 5.07 -5.24
CA GLY A 80 -6.30 5.95 -4.45
C GLY A 80 -4.82 5.67 -4.63
N GLU A 81 -4.00 6.28 -3.78
CA GLU A 81 -2.56 6.25 -3.90
C GLU A 81 -1.91 5.78 -2.60
N LEU A 82 -0.87 4.95 -2.74
CA LEU A 82 0.03 4.58 -1.66
C LEU A 82 1.40 5.19 -1.96
N GLU A 83 1.92 5.99 -1.04
CA GLU A 83 3.30 6.45 -1.08
C GLU A 83 4.19 5.48 -0.29
N VAL A 84 5.35 5.14 -0.85
CA VAL A 84 6.31 4.27 -0.19
C VAL A 84 7.73 4.83 -0.28
N ASN A 85 8.47 4.63 0.79
CA ASN A 85 9.90 4.85 0.87
C ASN A 85 10.57 3.50 1.16
N LEU A 86 11.49 3.10 0.29
CA LEU A 86 12.15 1.79 0.30
C LEU A 86 13.65 1.96 0.44
N SER A 87 14.30 1.04 1.16
CA SER A 87 15.75 0.93 1.22
C SER A 87 16.24 -0.25 0.38
N THR A 88 17.29 -0.02 -0.42
CA THR A 88 18.04 -1.10 -1.06
C THR A 88 19.02 -1.75 -0.06
N PRO A 89 19.54 -2.95 -0.33
CA PRO A 89 20.60 -3.55 0.48
C PRO A 89 21.89 -2.71 0.55
N ALA A 90 22.07 -1.78 -0.39
CA ALA A 90 23.17 -0.81 -0.41
C ALA A 90 22.85 0.47 0.39
N PHE A 91 21.76 0.49 1.15
CA PHE A 91 21.28 1.64 1.94
C PHE A 91 20.88 2.87 1.12
N GLU A 92 20.58 2.70 -0.16
CA GLU A 92 19.99 3.75 -0.99
C GLU A 92 18.49 3.81 -0.79
N VAL A 93 17.89 4.99 -0.95
CA VAL A 93 16.45 5.19 -0.76
C VAL A 93 15.74 5.40 -2.10
N ILE A 94 14.71 4.60 -2.33
CA ILE A 94 13.81 4.71 -3.48
C ILE A 94 12.46 5.22 -2.96
N ARG A 95 11.90 6.26 -3.58
CA ARG A 95 10.65 6.89 -3.14
C ARG A 95 9.68 7.03 -4.31
N GLY A 96 8.39 6.94 -4.03
CA GLY A 96 7.36 7.24 -5.03
C GLY A 96 5.98 6.75 -4.66
N ILE A 97 5.04 7.04 -5.56
CA ILE A 97 3.66 6.56 -5.49
C ILE A 97 3.60 5.18 -6.16
N VAL A 98 2.98 4.23 -5.48
CA VAL A 98 2.78 2.86 -5.96
C VAL A 98 1.70 2.86 -7.03
N ILE A 99 2.00 2.27 -8.20
CA ILE A 99 1.04 2.06 -9.29
C ILE A 99 0.45 0.64 -9.29
N SER A 100 1.08 -0.30 -8.57
CA SER A 100 0.97 -1.77 -8.67
C SER A 100 1.91 -2.37 -9.73
N PRO A 101 2.56 -3.50 -9.43
CA PRO A 101 2.47 -4.26 -8.17
C PRO A 101 3.38 -3.70 -7.07
N LEU A 102 3.10 -4.08 -5.82
CA LEU A 102 3.97 -3.97 -4.65
C LEU A 102 4.00 -5.34 -3.94
N VAL A 103 4.84 -6.25 -4.44
CA VAL A 103 4.84 -7.67 -4.06
C VAL A 103 5.69 -7.91 -2.82
N ALA A 104 5.11 -8.56 -1.81
CA ALA A 104 5.78 -8.95 -0.58
C ALA A 104 6.85 -10.03 -0.81
N SER A 105 8.07 -9.80 -0.31
CA SER A 105 9.16 -10.81 -0.28
C SER A 105 9.35 -11.45 1.11
N SER A 106 8.65 -10.90 2.09
CA SER A 106 8.51 -11.37 3.47
C SER A 106 7.12 -10.95 3.97
N PRO A 107 6.56 -11.55 5.02
CA PRO A 107 5.30 -11.09 5.58
C PRO A 107 5.33 -9.60 5.89
N LEU A 108 4.39 -8.84 5.31
CA LEU A 108 4.25 -7.41 5.60
C LEU A 108 3.24 -7.23 6.73
N ILE A 109 3.60 -6.44 7.73
CA ILE A 109 2.71 -6.11 8.85
C ILE A 109 2.34 -4.65 8.72
N LEU A 110 1.05 -4.36 8.55
CA LEU A 110 0.54 -3.01 8.39
C LEU A 110 -0.40 -2.64 9.52
N THR A 111 -0.31 -1.38 9.96
CA THR A 111 -1.36 -0.77 10.77
C THR A 111 -2.27 0.01 9.85
N VAL A 112 -3.55 -0.35 9.82
CA VAL A 112 -4.55 0.30 8.96
C VAL A 112 -5.74 0.81 9.77
N VAL A 113 -6.39 1.84 9.25
CA VAL A 113 -7.67 2.34 9.75
C VAL A 113 -8.74 2.08 8.71
N SER A 114 -9.83 1.43 9.11
CA SER A 114 -11.00 1.25 8.27
C SER A 114 -12.08 2.25 8.66
N SER A 115 -12.45 3.14 7.72
CA SER A 115 -13.41 4.23 7.95
C SER A 115 -14.59 4.14 6.98
N PRO A 116 -15.79 4.62 7.35
CA PRO A 116 -16.87 4.79 6.40
C PRO A 116 -16.45 5.77 5.30
N ILE A 117 -16.94 5.55 4.09
CA ILE A 117 -16.76 6.52 3.01
C ILE A 117 -17.72 7.68 3.31
N THR A 118 -17.21 8.78 3.84
CA THR A 118 -17.99 10.02 3.94
C THR A 118 -18.06 10.61 2.54
N ALA A 119 -19.26 10.71 1.98
CA ALA A 119 -19.48 11.55 0.80
C ALA A 119 -19.15 13.00 1.20
N VAL A 120 -18.11 13.57 0.58
CA VAL A 120 -17.82 15.00 0.64
C VAL A 120 -18.88 15.79 -0.13
#